data_AF-A0A2E0QR09-F1
#
_entry.id   AF-A0A2E0QR09-F1
#
_cell.length_a   1.000
_cell.length_b   1.000
_cell.length_c   1.000
_cell.angle_alpha   90.00
_cell.angle_beta   90.00
_cell.angle_gamma   90.00
#
_symmetry.space_group_name_H-M   'P 1'
#
loop_
_entity.id
_entity.type
_entity.pdbx_description
1 polymer ?
#
loop_
_entity_poly.entity_id
_entity_poly.type
_entity_poly.pdbx_seq_one_letter_code
_entity_poly.pdbx_strand_id
1 'polypeptide(L)'
;MSAVAEIQPLFFDDEDEKDLEIQFDPQQFQAVTPYTADLNDEYQQAQDQLRALRQQEEQIKRQAAELEELTQKEEQFKEGRTEVCEELQRYLSILDREATDAQRVAEECGSAHERLEAHLANINALRPETWSRADRKAELARALSYIEAAEDELDEVQPLVSGNSKKANFFKAPAKTAAPKSGGFLNTQGDFMYWLKSGFAFSLPLVVFAIIAIGLVLFL
;
A
#
# COMPACT_ATOMS: atom_id res chain seq x y z
N MET A 1 -7.35 77.41 -35.21
CA MET A 1 -7.37 78.19 -36.47
C MET A 1 -5.97 78.72 -36.69
N SER A 2 -5.49 78.57 -37.92
CA SER A 2 -4.11 78.65 -38.35
C SER A 2 -3.54 80.07 -38.28
N ALA A 3 -2.33 80.24 -37.76
CA ALA A 3 -1.54 81.45 -37.96
C ALA A 3 -0.40 81.10 -38.91
N VAL A 4 -0.64 81.40 -40.18
CA VAL A 4 0.31 81.37 -41.29
C VAL A 4 1.21 82.60 -41.14
N ALA A 5 2.52 82.40 -40.98
CA ALA A 5 3.51 83.46 -41.04
C ALA A 5 4.25 83.39 -42.38
N GLU A 6 3.86 84.33 -43.24
CA GLU A 6 4.55 84.93 -44.39
C GLU A 6 6.04 84.59 -44.58
N ILE A 7 6.36 84.07 -45.76
CA ILE A 7 7.72 83.95 -46.28
C ILE A 7 8.06 85.27 -47.00
N GLN A 8 9.03 86.01 -46.47
CA GLN A 8 9.64 87.15 -47.16
C GLN A 8 10.59 86.65 -48.26
N PRO A 9 10.52 87.18 -49.49
CA PRO A 9 11.49 86.86 -50.52
C PRO A 9 12.80 87.58 -50.22
N LEU A 10 13.81 86.80 -49.85
CA LEU A 10 15.16 87.28 -49.64
C LEU A 10 15.80 87.52 -51.01
N PHE A 11 15.94 88.80 -51.38
CA PHE A 11 16.66 89.23 -52.56
C PHE A 11 18.14 88.87 -52.38
N PHE A 12 18.66 88.02 -53.27
CA PHE A 12 20.08 87.77 -53.41
C PHE A 12 20.65 88.85 -54.33
N ASP A 13 21.49 89.71 -53.75
CA ASP A 13 22.38 90.61 -54.47
C ASP A 13 23.60 89.74 -54.86
N ASP A 14 23.72 89.44 -56.15
CA ASP A 14 24.95 88.91 -56.73
C ASP A 14 26.00 90.01 -56.64
N GLU A 15 27.06 89.81 -55.84
CA GLU A 15 28.45 90.28 -56.06
C GLU A 15 29.25 90.13 -54.75
N ASP A 16 29.97 89.02 -54.63
CA ASP A 16 31.35 88.93 -54.10
C ASP A 16 31.72 87.44 -53.99
N GLU A 17 32.13 86.89 -55.13
CA GLU A 17 32.76 85.58 -55.23
C GLU A 17 34.15 85.66 -54.57
N LYS A 18 34.18 85.46 -53.25
CA LYS A 18 35.41 85.13 -52.53
C LYS A 18 35.40 83.63 -52.30
N ASP A 19 36.22 82.94 -53.08
CA ASP A 19 36.61 81.56 -52.85
C ASP A 19 37.19 81.42 -51.44
N LEU A 20 36.32 81.14 -50.46
CA LEU A 20 36.73 80.57 -49.19
C LEU A 20 37.05 79.10 -49.47
N GLU A 21 38.31 78.84 -49.74
CA GLU A 21 38.88 77.50 -49.72
C GLU A 21 38.77 76.98 -48.28
N ILE A 22 37.65 76.34 -47.95
CA ILE A 22 37.45 75.65 -46.67
C ILE A 22 38.38 74.45 -46.70
N GLN A 23 39.56 74.61 -46.10
CA GLN A 23 40.50 73.53 -45.93
C GLN A 23 39.90 72.49 -44.97
N PHE A 24 39.38 71.42 -45.56
CA PHE A 24 38.78 70.31 -44.84
C PHE A 24 39.90 69.54 -44.12
N ASP A 25 40.01 69.72 -42.80
CA ASP A 25 40.96 68.98 -41.98
C ASP A 25 40.27 67.74 -41.39
N PRO A 26 40.50 66.53 -41.94
CA PRO A 26 39.74 65.32 -41.59
C PRO A 26 40.00 64.80 -40.16
N GLN A 27 40.84 65.46 -39.37
CA GLN A 27 41.22 65.00 -38.02
C GLN A 27 40.47 65.68 -36.87
N GLN A 28 39.60 66.67 -37.10
CA GLN A 28 38.93 67.41 -36.02
C GLN A 28 37.47 67.03 -35.71
N PHE A 29 36.91 66.01 -36.38
CA PHE A 29 35.63 65.45 -35.95
C PHE A 29 35.82 64.35 -34.91
N GLN A 30 35.94 64.73 -33.65
CA GLN A 30 35.64 63.82 -32.55
C GLN A 30 34.15 63.96 -32.22
N ALA A 31 33.35 63.01 -32.67
CA ALA A 31 31.92 62.96 -32.37
C ALA A 31 31.72 62.70 -30.86
N VAL A 32 31.70 63.76 -30.06
CA VAL A 32 31.24 63.69 -28.67
C VAL A 32 29.72 63.86 -28.72
N THR A 33 28.99 62.75 -28.86
CA THR A 33 27.53 62.72 -28.81
C THR A 33 27.06 62.32 -27.40
N PRO A 34 26.71 63.28 -26.51
CA PRO A 34 26.27 62.98 -25.14
C PRO A 34 25.04 62.07 -25.06
N TYR A 35 24.22 62.02 -26.12
CA TYR A 35 23.03 61.18 -26.22
C TYR A 35 23.31 59.66 -26.27
N THR A 36 24.53 59.25 -26.62
CA THR A 36 24.89 57.82 -26.72
C THR A 36 25.23 57.21 -25.37
N ALA A 37 25.69 58.02 -24.41
CA ALA A 37 25.99 57.57 -23.06
C ALA A 37 24.69 57.30 -22.27
N ASP A 38 23.73 58.23 -22.29
CA ASP A 38 22.45 58.08 -21.60
C ASP A 38 21.62 56.88 -22.14
N LEU A 39 21.62 56.66 -23.46
CA LEU A 39 20.98 55.49 -24.08
C LEU A 39 21.65 54.17 -23.68
N ASN A 40 22.97 54.17 -23.55
CA ASN A 40 23.72 53.00 -23.11
C ASN A 40 23.43 52.70 -21.64
N ASP A 41 23.32 53.72 -20.78
CA ASP A 41 22.98 53.58 -19.37
C ASP A 41 21.54 53.04 -19.18
N GLU A 42 20.57 53.54 -19.93
CA GLU A 42 19.19 53.03 -19.88
C GLU A 42 19.07 51.60 -20.44
N TYR A 43 19.83 51.26 -21.48
CA TYR A 43 19.96 49.89 -21.96
C TYR A 43 20.60 48.98 -20.91
N GLN A 44 21.66 49.42 -20.25
CA GLN A 44 22.33 48.68 -19.17
C GLN A 44 21.36 48.45 -18.01
N GLN A 45 20.61 49.48 -17.62
CA GLN A 45 19.62 49.43 -16.56
C GLN A 45 18.48 48.48 -16.89
N ALA A 46 17.96 48.49 -18.11
CA ALA A 46 16.96 47.54 -18.59
C ALA A 46 17.51 46.10 -18.61
N GLN A 47 18.78 45.91 -18.98
CA GLN A 47 19.44 44.61 -18.98
C GLN A 47 19.62 44.05 -17.56
N ASP A 48 19.97 44.91 -16.60
CA ASP A 48 20.09 44.57 -15.20
C ASP A 48 18.73 44.25 -14.56
N GLN A 49 17.69 45.01 -14.90
CA GLN A 49 16.31 44.72 -14.50
C GLN A 49 15.85 43.36 -15.05
N LEU A 50 16.15 43.05 -16.32
CA LEU A 50 15.85 41.75 -16.91
C LEU A 50 16.59 40.62 -16.19
N ARG A 51 17.85 40.85 -15.80
CA ARG A 51 18.64 39.87 -15.03
C ARG A 51 18.04 39.63 -13.64
N ALA A 52 17.63 40.70 -12.94
CA ALA A 52 16.95 40.61 -11.65
C ALA A 52 15.61 39.88 -11.74
N LEU A 53 14.80 40.19 -12.76
CA LEU A 53 13.54 39.52 -13.04
C LEU A 53 13.74 38.02 -13.31
N ARG A 54 14.75 37.63 -14.09
CA ARG A 54 15.06 36.21 -14.32
C ARG A 54 15.49 35.49 -13.05
N GLN A 55 16.27 36.13 -12.18
CA GLN A 55 16.64 35.55 -10.89
C GLN A 55 15.42 35.34 -9.99
N GLN A 56 14.48 36.30 -9.97
CA GLN A 56 13.20 36.13 -9.27
C GLN A 56 12.36 35.00 -9.88
N GLU A 57 12.27 34.92 -11.21
CA GLU A 57 11.55 33.85 -11.89
C GLU A 57 12.12 32.47 -11.51
N GLU A 58 13.45 32.34 -11.46
CA GLU A 58 14.10 31.09 -11.07
C GLU A 58 13.86 30.74 -9.59
N GLN A 59 13.89 31.71 -8.68
CA GLN A 59 13.56 31.50 -7.28
C GLN A 59 12.09 31.07 -7.09
N ILE A 60 11.17 31.73 -7.78
CA ILE A 60 9.74 31.39 -7.74
C ILE A 60 9.52 29.97 -8.29
N LYS A 61 10.20 29.59 -9.39
CA LYS A 61 10.11 28.23 -9.93
C LYS A 61 10.62 27.17 -8.94
N ARG A 62 11.72 27.45 -8.22
CA ARG A 62 12.23 26.54 -7.19
C ARG A 62 11.25 26.38 -6.03
N GLN A 63 10.73 27.49 -5.51
CA GLN A 63 9.72 27.48 -4.44
C GLN A 63 8.45 26.76 -4.88
N ALA A 64 8.00 26.96 -6.12
CA ALA A 64 6.85 26.25 -6.67
C ALA A 64 7.09 24.74 -6.74
N ALA A 65 8.27 24.31 -7.19
CA ALA A 65 8.63 22.89 -7.25
C ALA A 65 8.71 22.25 -5.86
N GLU A 66 9.28 22.95 -4.87
CA GLU A 66 9.32 22.49 -3.48
C GLU A 66 7.92 22.33 -2.88
N LEU A 67 7.03 23.29 -3.12
CA LEU A 67 5.63 23.23 -2.67
C LEU A 67 4.85 22.10 -3.36
N GLU A 68 5.08 21.86 -4.64
CA GLU A 68 4.45 20.75 -5.37
C GLU A 68 4.90 19.40 -4.80
N GLU A 69 6.20 19.22 -4.53
CA GLU A 69 6.72 18.00 -3.91
C GLU A 69 6.14 17.77 -2.50
N LEU A 70 6.04 18.82 -1.69
CA LEU A 70 5.43 18.74 -0.36
C LEU A 70 3.93 18.38 -0.46
N THR A 71 3.20 19.03 -1.37
CA THR A 71 1.77 18.75 -1.59
C THR A 71 1.56 17.30 -2.02
N GLN A 72 2.41 16.80 -2.93
CA GLN A 72 2.36 15.41 -3.37
C GLN A 72 2.62 14.43 -2.22
N LYS A 73 3.60 14.71 -1.35
CA LYS A 73 3.88 13.89 -0.16
C LYS A 73 2.74 13.92 0.84
N GLU A 74 2.12 15.08 1.07
CA GLU A 74 0.97 15.21 1.95
C GLU A 74 -0.24 14.43 1.43
N GLU A 75 -0.48 14.45 0.12
CA GLU A 75 -1.56 13.68 -0.51
C GLU A 75 -1.31 12.16 -0.38
N GLN A 76 -0.10 11.70 -0.72
CA GLN A 76 0.30 10.29 -0.55
C GLN A 76 0.17 9.83 0.91
N PHE A 77 0.60 10.67 1.85
CA PHE A 77 0.45 10.38 3.27
C PHE A 77 -1.03 10.30 3.68
N LYS A 78 -1.86 11.23 3.23
CA LYS A 78 -3.29 11.26 3.56
C LYS A 78 -4.02 10.05 3.00
N GLU A 79 -3.73 9.67 1.77
CA GLU A 79 -4.29 8.48 1.11
C GLU A 79 -3.84 7.20 1.86
N GLY A 80 -2.53 7.01 2.02
CA GLY A 80 -1.99 5.84 2.70
C GLY A 80 -2.44 5.71 4.15
N ARG A 81 -2.55 6.84 4.88
CA ARG A 81 -3.11 6.84 6.25
C ARG A 81 -4.58 6.39 6.25
N THR A 82 -5.38 6.84 5.28
CA THR A 82 -6.79 6.48 5.20
C THR A 82 -6.95 4.99 4.89
N GLU A 83 -6.22 4.49 3.89
CA GLU A 83 -6.21 3.08 3.50
C GLU A 83 -5.77 2.17 4.65
N VAL A 84 -4.63 2.48 5.30
CA VAL A 84 -4.12 1.69 6.42
C VAL A 84 -5.08 1.73 7.61
N CYS A 85 -5.66 2.89 7.94
CA CYS A 85 -6.65 2.97 9.02
C CYS A 85 -7.89 2.12 8.72
N GLU A 86 -8.42 2.15 7.50
CA GLU A 86 -9.56 1.32 7.09
C GLU A 86 -9.23 -0.18 7.16
N GLU A 87 -8.03 -0.56 6.73
CA GLU A 87 -7.58 -1.96 6.79
C GLU A 87 -7.39 -2.41 8.24
N LEU A 88 -6.75 -1.59 9.09
CA LEU A 88 -6.60 -1.87 10.51
C LEU A 88 -7.96 -2.02 11.20
N GLN A 89 -8.92 -1.13 10.94
CA GLN A 89 -10.27 -1.23 11.49
C GLN A 89 -10.96 -2.53 11.06
N ARG A 90 -10.80 -2.94 9.80
CA ARG A 90 -11.32 -4.21 9.31
C ARG A 90 -10.72 -5.38 10.09
N TYR A 91 -9.39 -5.44 10.22
CA TYR A 91 -8.74 -6.54 10.94
C TYR A 91 -9.06 -6.56 12.43
N LEU A 92 -9.19 -5.39 13.08
CA LEU A 92 -9.65 -5.31 14.46
C LEU A 92 -11.04 -5.92 14.61
N SER A 93 -12.00 -5.58 13.74
CA SER A 93 -13.34 -6.17 13.80
C SER A 93 -13.37 -7.69 13.58
N ILE A 94 -12.49 -8.20 12.70
CA ILE A 94 -12.34 -9.65 12.47
C ILE A 94 -11.77 -10.31 13.73
N LEU A 95 -10.74 -9.71 14.32
CA LEU A 95 -10.11 -10.25 15.52
C LEU A 95 -11.05 -10.24 16.72
N ASP A 96 -11.84 -9.18 16.90
CA ASP A 96 -12.82 -9.08 17.99
C ASP A 96 -13.90 -10.16 17.87
N ARG A 97 -14.41 -10.39 16.64
CA ARG A 97 -15.37 -11.46 16.38
C ARG A 97 -14.77 -12.83 16.68
N GLU A 98 -13.56 -13.08 16.22
CA GLU A 98 -12.89 -14.36 16.41
C GLU A 98 -12.51 -14.60 17.87
N ALA A 99 -12.09 -13.56 18.60
CA ALA A 99 -11.86 -13.64 20.04
C ALA A 99 -13.14 -14.01 20.80
N THR A 100 -14.27 -13.39 20.42
CA THR A 100 -15.58 -13.71 21.00
C THR A 100 -16.00 -15.15 20.65
N ASP A 101 -15.81 -15.57 19.41
CA ASP A 101 -16.13 -16.93 18.96
C ASP A 101 -15.25 -17.97 19.67
N ALA A 102 -13.95 -17.69 19.88
CA ALA A 102 -13.03 -18.53 20.62
C ALA A 102 -13.42 -18.63 22.10
N GLN A 103 -13.83 -17.52 22.72
CA GLN A 103 -14.32 -17.52 24.09
C GLN A 103 -15.59 -18.37 24.24
N ARG A 104 -16.59 -18.19 23.36
CA ARG A 104 -17.82 -18.99 23.36
C ARG A 104 -17.50 -20.50 23.26
N VAL A 105 -16.60 -20.86 22.35
CA VAL A 105 -16.17 -22.26 22.19
C VAL A 105 -15.45 -22.77 23.44
N ALA A 106 -14.64 -21.95 24.10
CA ALA A 106 -13.99 -22.33 25.36
C ALA A 106 -15.01 -22.58 26.49
N GLU A 107 -16.05 -21.75 26.58
CA GLU A 107 -17.16 -21.91 27.53
C GLU A 107 -17.98 -23.20 27.24
N GLU A 108 -18.24 -23.50 25.96
CA GLU A 108 -18.89 -24.74 25.53
C GLU A 108 -18.03 -25.97 25.88
N CYS A 109 -16.72 -25.92 25.62
CA CYS A 109 -15.76 -26.96 26.02
C CYS A 109 -15.76 -27.18 27.55
N GLY A 110 -15.78 -26.09 28.33
CA GLY A 110 -15.82 -26.16 29.78
C GLY A 110 -17.10 -26.82 30.28
N SER A 111 -18.24 -26.41 29.73
CA SER A 111 -19.55 -27.00 30.08
C SER A 111 -19.62 -28.49 29.72
N ALA A 112 -19.13 -28.87 28.54
CA ALA A 112 -19.03 -30.27 28.12
C ALA A 112 -18.12 -31.09 29.04
N HIS A 113 -16.98 -30.53 29.45
CA HIS A 113 -16.07 -31.18 30.40
C HIS A 113 -16.75 -31.49 31.73
N GLU A 114 -17.46 -30.52 32.31
CA GLU A 114 -18.19 -30.71 33.57
C GLU A 114 -19.28 -31.81 33.46
N ARG A 115 -20.02 -31.85 32.34
CA ARG A 115 -21.02 -32.90 32.10
C ARG A 115 -20.38 -34.28 31.99
N LEU A 116 -19.31 -34.41 31.20
CA LEU A 116 -18.58 -35.68 31.08
C LEU A 116 -18.00 -36.14 32.41
N GLU A 117 -17.46 -35.22 33.22
CA GLU A 117 -16.97 -35.53 34.56
C GLU A 117 -18.09 -36.05 35.48
N ALA A 118 -19.28 -35.43 35.42
CA ALA A 118 -20.45 -35.89 36.17
C ALA A 118 -20.92 -37.30 35.73
N HIS A 119 -20.97 -37.57 34.42
CA HIS A 119 -21.30 -38.91 33.91
C HIS A 119 -20.27 -39.95 34.35
N LEU A 120 -18.98 -39.62 34.27
CA LEU A 120 -17.89 -40.49 34.73
C LEU A 120 -17.99 -40.77 36.24
N ALA A 121 -18.31 -39.75 37.05
CA ALA A 121 -18.52 -39.91 38.48
C ALA A 121 -19.72 -40.83 38.80
N ASN A 122 -20.84 -40.65 38.09
CA ASN A 122 -22.04 -41.49 38.24
C ASN A 122 -21.73 -42.96 37.92
N ILE A 123 -21.04 -43.23 36.81
CA ILE A 123 -20.64 -44.58 36.41
C ILE A 123 -19.66 -45.19 37.42
N ASN A 124 -18.67 -44.43 37.89
CA ASN A 124 -17.69 -44.90 38.88
C ASN A 124 -18.30 -45.13 40.28
N ALA A 125 -19.41 -44.49 40.60
CA ALA A 125 -20.15 -44.70 41.84
C ALA A 125 -20.93 -46.03 41.82
N LEU A 126 -21.16 -46.63 40.66
CA LEU A 126 -21.83 -47.93 40.56
C LEU A 126 -21.00 -49.02 41.25
N ARG A 127 -21.67 -49.80 42.08
CA ARG A 127 -21.08 -50.93 42.84
C ARG A 127 -21.93 -52.18 42.65
N PRO A 128 -21.74 -52.92 41.54
CA PRO A 128 -22.53 -54.12 41.22
C PRO A 128 -22.51 -55.21 42.32
N GLU A 129 -21.44 -55.23 43.11
CA GLU A 129 -21.22 -56.18 44.20
C GLU A 129 -22.09 -55.92 45.43
N THR A 130 -22.59 -54.69 45.63
CA THR A 130 -23.42 -54.34 46.79
C THR A 130 -24.91 -54.55 46.55
N TRP A 131 -25.31 -54.96 45.34
CA TRP A 131 -26.72 -55.05 44.97
C TRP A 131 -27.39 -56.32 45.52
N SER A 132 -28.56 -56.14 46.15
CA SER A 132 -29.38 -57.24 46.64
C SER A 132 -29.99 -58.03 45.48
N ARG A 133 -30.33 -59.32 45.70
CA ARG A 133 -31.00 -60.14 44.66
C ARG A 133 -32.39 -59.63 44.30
N ALA A 134 -33.07 -58.95 45.23
CA ALA A 134 -34.39 -58.37 45.01
C ALA A 134 -34.33 -57.13 44.10
N ASP A 135 -33.31 -56.29 44.27
CA ASP A 135 -33.20 -55.00 43.58
C ASP A 135 -32.28 -55.04 42.35
N ARG A 136 -31.52 -56.13 42.18
CA ARG A 136 -30.53 -56.28 41.09
C ARG A 136 -31.08 -55.95 39.71
N LYS A 137 -32.33 -56.32 39.39
CA LYS A 137 -32.93 -56.01 38.08
C LYS A 137 -33.17 -54.51 37.91
N ALA A 138 -33.66 -53.83 38.94
CA ALA A 138 -33.90 -52.39 38.91
C ALA A 138 -32.58 -51.60 38.84
N GLU A 139 -31.59 -52.06 39.60
CA GLU A 139 -30.28 -51.38 39.66
C GLU A 139 -29.46 -51.58 38.38
N LEU A 140 -29.56 -52.75 37.73
CA LEU A 140 -29.01 -52.96 36.39
C LEU A 140 -29.65 -52.03 35.35
N ALA A 141 -30.97 -51.87 35.38
CA ALA A 141 -31.66 -50.95 34.47
C ALA A 141 -31.21 -49.49 34.69
N ARG A 142 -31.04 -49.09 35.96
CA ARG A 142 -30.48 -47.77 36.31
C ARG A 142 -29.03 -47.60 35.81
N ALA A 143 -28.17 -48.59 36.05
CA ALA A 143 -26.79 -48.57 35.58
C ALA A 143 -26.69 -48.44 34.06
N LEU A 144 -27.50 -49.20 33.31
CA LEU A 144 -27.57 -49.10 31.85
C LEU A 144 -28.04 -47.71 31.41
N SER A 145 -29.04 -47.12 32.08
CA SER A 145 -29.48 -45.76 31.75
C SER A 145 -28.41 -44.69 31.96
N TYR A 146 -27.51 -44.85 32.95
CA TYR A 146 -26.37 -43.94 33.14
C TYR A 146 -25.32 -44.10 32.05
N ILE A 147 -25.14 -45.31 31.52
CA ILE A 147 -24.22 -45.59 30.42
C ILE A 147 -24.78 -45.00 29.12
N GLU A 148 -26.05 -45.28 28.79
CA GLU A 148 -26.72 -44.73 27.60
C GLU A 148 -26.67 -43.19 27.61
N ALA A 149 -26.98 -42.55 28.75
CA ALA A 149 -26.88 -41.10 28.88
C ALA A 149 -25.44 -40.56 28.69
N ALA A 150 -24.42 -41.34 29.06
CA ALA A 150 -23.02 -40.95 28.85
C ALA A 150 -22.58 -41.14 27.39
N GLU A 151 -23.11 -42.15 26.69
CA GLU A 151 -22.88 -42.37 25.26
C GLU A 151 -23.51 -41.23 24.44
N ASP A 152 -24.75 -40.84 24.76
CA ASP A 152 -25.43 -39.70 24.11
C ASP A 152 -24.62 -38.40 24.28
N GLU A 153 -24.09 -38.13 25.48
CA GLU A 153 -23.27 -36.94 25.74
C GLU A 153 -21.93 -36.98 24.99
N LEU A 154 -21.32 -38.16 24.83
CA LEU A 154 -20.10 -38.30 24.04
C LEU A 154 -20.34 -37.98 22.55
N ASP A 155 -21.46 -38.44 22.00
CA ASP A 155 -21.87 -38.13 20.63
C ASP A 155 -22.13 -36.63 20.43
N GLU A 156 -22.67 -35.95 21.45
CA GLU A 156 -22.86 -34.49 21.45
C GLU A 156 -21.53 -33.72 21.46
N VAL A 157 -20.53 -34.21 22.22
CA VAL A 157 -19.23 -33.54 22.38
C VAL A 157 -18.26 -33.83 21.21
N GLN A 158 -18.40 -34.96 20.52
CA GLN A 158 -17.58 -35.33 19.36
C GLN A 158 -17.45 -34.25 18.26
N PRO A 159 -18.54 -33.57 17.80
CA PRO A 159 -18.43 -32.49 16.83
C PRO A 159 -17.69 -31.26 17.35
N LEU A 160 -17.76 -30.97 18.66
CA LEU A 160 -17.06 -29.84 19.27
C LEU A 160 -15.53 -30.05 19.22
N VAL A 161 -15.07 -31.24 19.58
CA VAL A 161 -13.63 -31.60 19.56
C VAL A 161 -13.08 -31.62 18.13
N SER A 162 -13.84 -32.19 17.19
CA SER A 162 -13.42 -32.29 15.78
C SER A 162 -13.57 -30.97 14.99
N GLY A 163 -14.53 -30.12 15.35
CA GLY A 163 -14.75 -28.80 14.74
C GLY A 163 -13.66 -27.79 15.08
N ASN A 164 -13.17 -27.80 16.33
CA ASN A 164 -12.11 -26.89 16.79
C ASN A 164 -10.78 -27.12 16.05
N SER A 165 -10.46 -28.39 15.74
CA SER A 165 -9.25 -28.75 14.98
C SER A 165 -9.25 -28.16 13.56
N LYS A 166 -10.43 -27.97 12.95
CA LYS A 166 -10.55 -27.41 11.59
C LYS A 166 -10.45 -25.89 11.57
N LYS A 167 -10.95 -25.20 12.60
CA LYS A 167 -10.87 -23.73 12.71
C LYS A 167 -9.43 -23.23 12.89
N ALA A 168 -8.56 -24.01 13.55
CA ALA A 168 -7.12 -23.70 13.63
C ALA A 168 -6.44 -23.57 12.25
N ASN A 169 -6.94 -24.26 11.23
CA ASN A 169 -6.43 -24.15 9.85
C ASN A 169 -6.94 -22.93 9.09
N PHE A 170 -8.03 -22.28 9.53
CA PHE A 170 -8.60 -21.09 8.89
C PHE A 170 -7.78 -19.81 9.16
N PHE A 171 -7.00 -19.77 10.24
CA PHE A 171 -6.08 -18.66 10.54
C PHE A 171 -4.84 -18.59 9.65
N LYS A 172 -4.61 -19.60 8.79
CA LYS A 172 -3.69 -19.46 7.66
C LYS A 172 -4.38 -18.68 6.54
N ALA A 173 -4.67 -17.41 6.78
CA ALA A 173 -5.05 -16.51 5.70
C ALA A 173 -3.89 -16.43 4.69
N PRO A 174 -4.15 -16.52 3.37
CA PRO A 174 -3.11 -16.33 2.37
C PRO A 174 -2.64 -14.88 2.45
N ALA A 175 -1.34 -14.68 2.69
CA ALA A 175 -0.69 -13.39 2.52
C ALA A 175 -0.95 -12.92 1.08
N LYS A 176 -1.77 -11.86 0.94
CA LYS A 176 -2.14 -11.29 -0.34
C LYS A 176 -0.91 -10.59 -0.93
N THR A 177 -0.21 -11.25 -1.85
CA THR A 177 0.49 -10.53 -2.92
C THR A 177 -0.57 -9.96 -3.87
N ALA A 178 -0.55 -8.64 -4.04
CA ALA A 178 -1.46 -7.92 -4.92
C ALA A 178 -1.37 -8.42 -6.38
N ALA A 179 -2.50 -8.86 -6.94
CA ALA A 179 -2.80 -8.90 -8.37
C ALA A 179 -4.33 -9.00 -8.59
N PRO A 180 -4.88 -8.43 -9.69
CA PRO A 180 -6.31 -8.15 -9.79
C PRO A 180 -7.16 -9.34 -10.27
N LYS A 181 -8.33 -9.43 -9.63
CA LYS A 181 -9.64 -10.03 -9.98
C LYS A 181 -9.74 -10.87 -11.27
N SER A 182 -10.17 -12.12 -11.10
CA SER A 182 -11.24 -12.73 -11.89
C SER A 182 -12.00 -13.76 -11.05
N GLY A 183 -13.33 -13.77 -11.21
CA GLY A 183 -14.26 -14.51 -10.35
C GLY A 183 -14.28 -16.02 -10.61
N GLY A 184 -14.88 -16.76 -9.68
CA GLY A 184 -15.18 -18.17 -9.85
C GLY A 184 -15.43 -18.85 -8.51
N PHE A 185 -16.71 -19.07 -8.21
CA PHE A 185 -17.14 -20.01 -7.18
C PHE A 185 -16.62 -21.42 -7.49
N LEU A 186 -16.31 -22.18 -6.42
CA LEU A 186 -15.99 -23.62 -6.37
C LEU A 186 -14.64 -24.03 -6.95
N ASN A 187 -13.69 -24.44 -6.08
CA ASN A 187 -12.71 -25.49 -6.42
C ASN A 187 -11.96 -26.05 -5.20
N THR A 188 -12.56 -27.03 -4.53
CA THR A 188 -11.91 -27.99 -3.62
C THR A 188 -10.88 -28.91 -4.34
N GLN A 189 -10.66 -28.72 -5.64
CA GLN A 189 -9.72 -29.52 -6.44
C GLN A 189 -8.30 -28.94 -6.50
N GLY A 190 -8.11 -27.68 -6.11
CA GLY A 190 -6.81 -27.00 -6.16
C GLY A 190 -5.82 -27.40 -5.06
N ASP A 191 -6.32 -27.77 -3.88
CA ASP A 191 -5.48 -28.01 -2.70
C ASP A 191 -4.61 -29.27 -2.82
N PHE A 192 -5.15 -30.34 -3.41
CA PHE A 192 -4.40 -31.58 -3.59
C PHE A 192 -3.28 -31.41 -4.61
N MET A 193 -3.55 -30.74 -5.74
CA MET A 193 -2.55 -30.50 -6.78
C MET A 193 -1.49 -29.48 -6.34
N TYR A 194 -1.86 -28.51 -5.50
CA TYR A 194 -0.94 -27.55 -4.88
C TYR A 194 -0.01 -28.22 -3.86
N TRP A 195 -0.52 -29.09 -2.99
CA TRP A 195 0.28 -29.88 -2.05
C TRP A 195 1.17 -30.91 -2.77
N LEU A 196 0.66 -31.58 -3.80
CA LEU A 196 1.43 -32.53 -4.61
C LEU A 196 2.58 -31.84 -5.36
N LYS A 197 2.32 -30.67 -5.96
CA LYS A 197 3.34 -29.86 -6.66
C LYS A 197 4.38 -29.29 -5.70
N SER A 198 3.96 -28.90 -4.50
CA SER A 198 4.88 -28.44 -3.44
C SER A 198 5.75 -29.60 -2.92
N GLY A 199 5.20 -30.81 -2.82
CA GLY A 199 5.99 -32.02 -2.50
C GLY A 199 6.99 -32.39 -3.60
N PHE A 200 6.61 -32.24 -4.88
CA PHE A 200 7.50 -32.52 -6.01
C PHE A 200 8.67 -31.52 -6.12
N ALA A 201 8.45 -30.25 -5.77
CA ALA A 201 9.50 -29.24 -5.76
C ALA A 201 10.62 -29.57 -4.75
N PHE A 202 10.30 -30.25 -3.64
CA PHE A 202 11.29 -30.65 -2.64
C PHE A 202 12.04 -31.95 -2.99
N SER A 203 11.42 -32.86 -3.77
CA SER A 203 12.06 -34.11 -4.20
C SER A 203 12.85 -34.00 -5.51
N LEU A 204 12.63 -32.94 -6.30
CA LEU A 204 13.29 -32.73 -7.60
C LEU A 204 14.82 -32.67 -7.51
N PRO A 205 15.46 -31.99 -6.54
CA PRO A 205 16.92 -32.03 -6.41
C PRO A 205 17.45 -33.45 -6.20
N LEU A 206 16.78 -34.26 -5.37
CA LEU A 206 17.19 -35.63 -5.05
C LEU A 206 17.08 -36.55 -6.27
N VAL A 207 16.01 -36.41 -7.07
CA VAL A 207 15.82 -37.20 -8.30
C VAL A 207 16.87 -36.85 -9.35
N VAL A 208 17.22 -35.57 -9.51
CA VAL A 208 18.29 -35.15 -10.43
C VAL A 208 19.64 -35.75 -10.02
N PHE A 209 19.99 -35.70 -8.72
CA PHE A 209 21.21 -36.35 -8.23
C PHE A 209 21.20 -37.86 -8.45
N ALA A 210 20.07 -38.53 -8.26
CA ALA A 210 19.95 -39.97 -8.49
C ALA A 210 20.15 -40.34 -9.98
N ILE A 211 19.58 -39.58 -10.91
CA ILE A 211 19.75 -39.80 -12.36
C ILE A 211 21.21 -39.59 -12.77
N ILE A 212 21.87 -38.56 -12.26
CA ILE A 212 23.29 -38.29 -12.54
C ILE A 212 24.15 -39.44 -11.99
N ALA A 213 23.91 -39.90 -10.77
CA ALA A 213 24.65 -41.01 -10.17
C ALA A 213 24.49 -42.31 -10.99
N ILE A 214 23.27 -42.63 -11.44
CA ILE A 214 23.02 -43.80 -12.29
C ILE A 214 23.72 -43.65 -13.65
N GLY A 215 23.68 -42.46 -14.26
CA GLY A 215 24.38 -42.18 -15.50
C GLY A 215 25.89 -42.37 -15.39
N LEU A 216 26.49 -41.94 -14.27
CA LEU A 216 27.92 -42.15 -14.00
C LEU A 216 28.27 -43.63 -13.80
N VAL A 217 27.41 -44.38 -13.09
CA VAL A 217 27.62 -45.82 -12.87
C VAL A 217 27.46 -46.62 -14.16
N LEU A 218 26.55 -46.23 -15.06
CA LEU A 218 26.36 -46.91 -16.35
C LEU A 218 27.44 -46.57 -17.39
N PHE A 219 28.16 -45.46 -17.21
CA PHE A 219 29.22 -45.02 -18.12
C PHE A 219 30.64 -45.44 -17.63
N LEU A 220 30.73 -46.03 -16.44
CA LEU A 220 31.96 -46.60 -15.86
C LEU A 220 32.02 -48.11 -16.13
#